data_AF-A0A7Z9HE52-F1
#
_entry.id   AF-A0A7Z9HE52-F1
#
_cell.length_a   1.000
_cell.length_b   1.000
_cell.length_c   1.000
_cell.angle_alpha   90.00
_cell.angle_beta   90.00
_cell.angle_gamma   90.00
#
_symmetry.space_group_name_H-M   'P 1'
#
loop_
_entity.id
_entity.type
_entity.pdbx_description
1 polymer ?
#
loop_
_entity_poly.entity_id
_entity_poly.type
_entity_poly.pdbx_seq_one_letter_code
_entity_poly.pdbx_strand_id
1 'polypeptide(L)'
;MRIGIDMGGTKIEGIALADTGEELLRKRIDTPRHDYDETVNAIAGIVLNLESETKQKGTVGVGIPGAISPQTGLVKNANSTWLIGKHFDLDL
;
A
#
# COMPACT_ATOMS: atom_id res chain seq x y z
N MET A 1 6.78 9.34 12.60
CA MET A 1 6.97 8.93 11.19
C MET A 1 5.64 8.53 10.58
N ARG A 2 5.40 8.90 9.32
CA ARG A 2 4.24 8.49 8.52
C ARG A 2 4.73 7.71 7.31
N ILE A 3 4.08 6.60 6.99
CA ILE A 3 4.36 5.79 5.80
C ILE A 3 3.20 5.96 4.82
N GLY A 4 3.51 6.37 3.59
CA GLY A 4 2.56 6.39 2.48
C GLY A 4 2.86 5.26 1.51
N ILE A 5 1.86 4.50 1.11
CA ILE A 5 1.94 3.50 0.05
C ILE A 5 1.07 3.96 -1.12
N ASP A 6 1.62 3.96 -2.33
CA ASP A 6 0.89 4.17 -3.58
C ASP A 6 0.94 2.89 -4.41
N MET A 7 -0.19 2.19 -4.50
CA MET A 7 -0.29 0.90 -5.16
C MET A 7 -0.79 1.03 -6.61
N GLY A 8 0.07 1.41 -7.55
CA GLY A 8 -0.30 1.42 -8.97
C GLY A 8 -0.54 0.02 -9.57
N GLY A 9 -1.11 -0.04 -10.77
CA GLY A 9 -1.29 -1.31 -11.51
C GLY A 9 0.00 -1.92 -12.04
N THR A 10 1.09 -1.15 -12.08
CA THR A 10 2.40 -1.58 -12.58
C THR A 10 3.48 -1.56 -11.50
N LYS A 11 3.47 -0.57 -10.61
CA LYS A 11 4.45 -0.42 -9.53
C LYS A 11 3.74 -0.11 -8.22
N ILE A 12 4.28 -0.61 -7.12
CA ILE A 12 3.94 -0.19 -5.75
C ILE A 12 5.10 0.64 -5.23
N GLU A 13 4.80 1.82 -4.70
CA GLU A 13 5.77 2.71 -4.09
C GLU A 13 5.43 2.92 -2.61
N GLY A 14 6.43 2.88 -1.75
CA GLY A 14 6.31 3.25 -0.34
C GLY A 14 7.30 4.34 0.03
N ILE A 15 6.83 5.31 0.80
CA ILE A 15 7.62 6.44 1.29
C ILE A 15 7.47 6.55 2.81
N ALA A 16 8.58 6.68 3.52
CA ALA A 16 8.64 7.02 4.93
C ALA A 16 8.94 8.52 5.08
N LEU A 17 8.07 9.23 5.79
CA LEU A 17 8.18 10.66 6.06
C LEU A 17 8.38 10.91 7.55
N ALA A 18 9.32 11.78 7.89
CA ALA A 18 9.45 12.34 9.22
C ALA A 18 8.22 13.16 9.61
N ASP A 19 8.10 13.49 10.89
CA ASP A 19 6.98 14.31 11.37
C ASP A 19 7.06 15.75 10.83
N THR A 20 8.26 16.20 10.48
CA THR A 20 8.54 17.45 9.74
C THR A 20 8.09 17.41 8.28
N GLY A 21 7.75 16.23 7.74
CA GLY A 21 7.43 16.02 6.32
C GLY A 21 8.64 15.70 5.44
N GLU A 22 9.84 15.64 6.01
CA GLU A 22 11.05 15.24 5.29
C GLU A 22 10.99 13.75 4.88
N GLU A 23 11.46 13.44 3.67
CA GLU A 23 11.59 12.06 3.20
C GLU A 23 12.78 11.37 3.88
N LEU A 24 12.48 10.30 4.61
CA LEU A 24 13.50 9.47 5.26
C LEU A 24 13.97 8.35 4.34
N LEU A 25 13.03 7.71 3.65
CA LEU A 25 13.29 6.56 2.79
C LEU A 25 12.16 6.39 1.77
N ARG A 26 12.51 5.88 0.59
CA ARG A 26 11.55 5.50 -0.44
C ARG A 26 11.94 4.18 -1.05
N LYS A 27 10.95 3.33 -1.32
CA LYS A 27 11.11 2.04 -1.97
C LYS A 27 10.07 1.86 -3.05
N ARG A 28 10.47 1.21 -4.14
CA ARG A 28 9.58 0.90 -5.25
C ARG A 28 9.82 -0.52 -5.74
N ILE A 29 8.74 -1.25 -5.97
CA ILE A 29 8.76 -2.61 -6.51
C ILE A 29 7.76 -2.75 -7.64
N ASP A 30 7.87 -3.85 -8.40
CA ASP A 30 6.83 -4.25 -9.34
C ASP A 30 5.57 -4.71 -8.61
N THR A 31 4.40 -4.28 -9.11
CA THR A 31 3.12 -4.75 -8.57
C THR A 31 2.93 -6.22 -8.95
N PRO A 32 2.71 -7.13 -7.99
CA PRO A 32 2.26 -8.49 -8.28
C PRO A 32 0.89 -8.41 -8.97
N ARG A 33 0.84 -8.79 -10.25
CA ARG A 33 -0.39 -8.66 -11.04
C ARG A 33 -1.22 -9.92 -10.94
N HIS A 34 -2.53 -9.72 -10.95
CA HIS A 34 -3.53 -10.80 -10.94
C HIS A 34 -3.50 -11.68 -9.68
N ASP A 35 -2.82 -11.22 -8.61
CA ASP A 35 -2.70 -11.91 -7.34
C ASP A 35 -2.95 -10.94 -6.18
N TYR A 36 -4.03 -11.18 -5.46
CA TYR A 36 -4.45 -10.33 -4.35
C TYR A 36 -3.58 -10.53 -3.11
N ASP A 37 -3.33 -11.78 -2.73
CA ASP A 37 -2.61 -12.10 -1.51
C ASP A 37 -1.14 -11.65 -1.65
N GLU A 38 -0.55 -11.85 -2.83
CA GLU A 38 0.81 -11.39 -3.10
C GLU A 38 0.90 -9.85 -3.12
N THR A 39 -0.16 -9.16 -3.56
CA THR A 39 -0.23 -7.69 -3.47
C THR A 39 -0.19 -7.22 -2.01
N VAL A 40 -0.99 -7.84 -1.13
CA VAL A 40 -1.05 -7.50 0.30
C VAL A 40 0.32 -7.77 0.94
N ASN A 41 0.90 -8.95 0.69
CA ASN A 41 2.22 -9.31 1.19
C ASN A 41 3.32 -8.35 0.71
N ALA A 42 3.27 -7.93 -0.55
CA ALA A 42 4.22 -6.99 -1.11
C ALA A 42 4.15 -5.61 -0.42
N ILE A 43 2.95 -5.13 -0.10
CA ILE A 43 2.75 -3.87 0.64
C ILE A 43 3.28 -4.02 2.08
N ALA A 44 2.91 -5.09 2.78
CA ALA A 44 3.41 -5.36 4.12
C ALA A 44 4.94 -5.47 4.16
N GLY A 45 5.54 -6.11 3.16
CA GLY A 45 6.99 -6.22 3.00
C GLY A 45 7.69 -4.86 2.80
N ILE A 46 7.08 -3.94 2.05
CA ILE A 46 7.59 -2.57 1.94
C ILE A 46 7.53 -1.86 3.29
N VAL A 47 6.39 -1.90 3.98
CA VAL A 47 6.21 -1.25 5.28
C VAL A 47 7.26 -1.76 6.28
N LEU A 48 7.39 -3.08 6.43
CA LEU A 48 8.37 -3.67 7.34
C LEU A 48 9.81 -3.27 7.00
N ASN A 49 10.14 -3.17 5.71
CA ASN A 49 11.46 -2.73 5.28
C ASN A 49 11.71 -1.26 5.60
N LEU A 50 10.73 -0.37 5.36
CA LEU A 50 10.81 1.04 5.72
C LEU A 50 10.99 1.21 7.22
N GLU A 51 10.22 0.50 8.05
CA GLU A 51 10.35 0.54 9.51
C GLU A 51 11.71 0.03 9.99
N SER A 52 12.20 -1.07 9.41
CA SER A 52 13.48 -1.67 9.76
C SER A 52 14.66 -0.74 9.43
N GLU A 53 14.66 -0.12 8.25
CA GLU A 53 15.77 0.74 7.82
C GLU A 53 15.78 2.09 8.55
N THR A 54 14.60 2.66 8.80
CA THR A 54 14.46 3.92 9.56
C THR A 54 14.58 3.71 11.08
N LYS A 55 14.54 2.45 11.55
CA LYS A 55 14.47 2.04 12.96
C LYS A 55 13.32 2.72 13.72
N GLN A 56 12.23 2.97 13.03
CA GLN A 56 11.06 3.68 13.54
C GLN A 56 9.79 2.94 13.13
N LYS A 57 8.76 3.03 13.97
CA LYS A 57 7.41 2.64 13.60
C LYS A 57 6.59 3.86 13.24
N GLY A 58 5.60 3.68 12.37
CA GLY A 58 4.78 4.79 11.89
C GLY A 58 3.36 4.37 11.57
N THR A 59 2.51 5.38 11.34
CA THR A 59 1.17 5.13 10.77
C THR A 59 1.30 4.87 9.28
N VAL A 60 0.52 3.93 8.74
CA VAL A 60 0.50 3.60 7.32
C VAL A 60 -0.78 4.13 6.68
N GLY A 61 -0.65 4.84 5.56
CA GLY A 61 -1.75 5.17 4.67
C GLY A 61 -1.51 4.53 3.30
N VAL A 62 -2.55 3.92 2.71
CA VAL A 62 -2.45 3.24 1.41
C VAL A 62 -3.41 3.88 0.41
N GLY A 63 -2.88 4.32 -0.72
CA GLY A 63 -3.62 4.74 -1.90
C GLY A 63 -3.74 3.61 -2.91
N ILE A 64 -4.95 3.41 -3.45
CA ILE A 64 -5.23 2.39 -4.48
C ILE A 64 -5.88 3.01 -5.73
N PRO A 65 -5.69 2.40 -6.91
CA PRO A 65 -6.22 2.86 -8.18
C PRO A 65 -7.64 2.34 -8.36
N GLY A 66 -8.50 2.68 -7.39
CA GLY A 66 -9.90 2.26 -7.26
C GLY A 66 -10.51 2.92 -6.03
N ALA A 67 -11.68 2.44 -5.60
CA ALA A 67 -12.33 2.96 -4.40
C ALA A 67 -12.99 1.84 -3.61
N ILE A 68 -13.01 1.98 -2.28
CA ILE A 68 -13.79 1.11 -1.40
C ILE A 68 -15.24 1.58 -1.46
N SER A 69 -16.15 0.66 -1.74
CA SER A 69 -17.58 0.95 -1.79
C SER A 69 -18.16 1.10 -0.38
N PRO A 70 -18.75 2.25 0.00
CA PRO A 70 -19.33 2.43 1.33
C PRO A 70 -20.46 1.45 1.64
N GLN A 71 -21.15 0.93 0.61
CA GLN A 71 -22.25 -0.02 0.79
C GLN A 71 -21.77 -1.44 1.13
N THR A 72 -20.62 -1.86 0.62
CA THR A 72 -20.18 -3.27 0.70
C THR A 72 -18.85 -3.46 1.41
N GLY A 73 -18.06 -2.40 1.61
CA GLY A 73 -16.67 -2.50 2.09
C GLY A 73 -15.73 -3.17 1.09
N LEU A 74 -16.16 -3.40 -0.15
CA LEU A 74 -15.35 -4.04 -1.18
C LEU A 74 -14.76 -3.00 -2.13
N VAL A 75 -13.57 -3.26 -2.65
CA VAL A 75 -12.99 -2.45 -3.72
C VAL A 75 -13.84 -2.58 -4.99
N LYS A 76 -14.08 -1.44 -5.66
CA LYS A 76 -14.74 -1.32 -6.96
C LYS A 76 -13.96 -0.42 -7.90
N ASN A 77 -14.22 -0.56 -9.21
CA ASN A 77 -13.68 0.29 -10.27
C ASN A 77 -12.16 0.46 -10.20
N ALA A 78 -11.44 -0.65 -9.95
CA ALA A 78 -9.99 -0.62 -9.85
C ALA A 78 -9.33 -1.02 -11.18
N ASN A 79 -8.28 -0.29 -11.58
CA ASN A 79 -7.43 -0.70 -12.70
C ASN A 79 -6.68 -2.00 -12.39
N SER A 80 -6.30 -2.18 -11.12
CA SER A 80 -5.79 -3.44 -10.57
C SER A 80 -6.96 -4.38 -10.28
N THR A 81 -7.47 -5.06 -11.31
CA THR A 81 -8.76 -5.77 -11.26
C THR A 81 -8.82 -6.89 -10.23
N TRP A 82 -7.69 -7.48 -9.82
CA TRP A 82 -7.64 -8.50 -8.77
C TRP A 82 -7.95 -7.96 -7.37
N LEU A 83 -8.00 -6.65 -7.19
CA LEU A 83 -8.53 -6.03 -5.98
C LEU A 83 -10.05 -6.00 -5.95
N ILE A 84 -10.72 -5.98 -7.11
CA ILE A 84 -12.17 -5.79 -7.18
C ILE A 84 -12.88 -6.91 -6.42
N GLY A 85 -13.82 -6.54 -5.56
CA GLY A 85 -14.58 -7.49 -4.75
C GLY A 85 -13.84 -8.01 -3.52
N LYS A 86 -12.74 -7.38 -3.11
CA LYS A 86 -11.96 -7.72 -1.92
C LYS A 86 -12.10 -6.67 -0.81
N HIS A 87 -11.98 -7.11 0.45
CA HIS A 87 -11.97 -6.27 1.65
C HIS A 87 -10.55 -5.75 1.94
N PHE A 88 -10.01 -4.97 1.01
CA PHE A 88 -8.61 -4.56 1.02
C PHE A 88 -8.19 -3.74 2.25
N ASP A 89 -9.11 -2.97 2.84
CA ASP A 89 -8.90 -2.23 4.09
C ASP A 89 -8.84 -3.11 5.33
N LEU A 90 -9.47 -4.28 5.31
CA LEU A 90 -9.49 -5.22 6.43
C LEU A 90 -8.35 -6.24 6.36
N ASP A 91 -7.92 -6.57 5.15
CA ASP A 91 -6.87 -7.57 4.92
C ASP A 91 -5.44 -6.97 5.00
N LEU A 92 -5.31 -5.64 5.01
CA LEU A 92 -4.04 -4.90 5.13
C LEU A 92 -3.54 -4.72 6.57
#